data_AF-A0A960F091-F1
#
_entry.id   AF-A0A960F091-F1
#
_cell.length_a   1.000
_cell.length_b   1.000
_cell.length_c   1.000
_cell.angle_alpha   90.00
_cell.angle_beta   90.00
_cell.angle_gamma   90.00
#
_symmetry.space_group_name_H-M   'P 1'
#
loop_
_entity.id
_entity.type
_entity.pdbx_description
1 polymer ?
#
loop_
_entity_poly.entity_id
_entity_poly.type
_entity_poly.pdbx_seq_one_letter_code
_entity_poly.pdbx_strand_id
1 'polypeptide(L)'
;AATGYIPVRDDAADVEPYASTLAADPRFGVALAQLEASPEGLTSAGPVVGPLREIRSVLAVAVAAILDGADVKASLDDAAQQANNLIADYNARNS
;
A
#
# COMPACT_ATOMS: atom_id res chain seq x y z
N ALA A 1 1.55 -1.72 -22.55
CA ALA A 1 2.69 -1.45 -21.63
C ALA A 1 2.81 0.02 -21.18
N ALA A 2 2.02 0.98 -21.70
CA ALA A 2 2.21 2.42 -21.42
C ALA A 2 1.42 3.02 -20.24
N THR A 3 0.84 2.22 -19.35
CA THR A 3 0.00 2.73 -18.24
C THR A 3 0.78 3.02 -16.96
N GLY A 4 1.99 2.47 -16.82
CA GLY A 4 2.79 2.56 -15.59
C GLY A 4 2.38 1.58 -14.48
N TYR A 5 1.37 0.73 -14.70
CA TYR A 5 1.06 -0.39 -13.80
C TYR A 5 2.08 -1.53 -13.96
N ILE A 6 2.36 -2.21 -12.85
CA ILE A 6 3.17 -3.45 -12.85
C ILE A 6 2.40 -4.61 -13.50
N PRO A 7 3.10 -5.58 -14.09
CA PRO A 7 2.47 -6.82 -14.54
C PRO A 7 1.93 -7.63 -13.35
N VAL A 8 0.86 -8.40 -13.59
CA VAL A 8 0.24 -9.28 -12.58
C VAL A 8 0.69 -10.73 -12.69
N ARG A 9 1.55 -11.05 -13.67
CA ARG A 9 2.20 -12.35 -13.87
C ARG A 9 3.70 -12.14 -14.00
N ASP A 10 4.47 -13.09 -13.50
CA ASP A 10 5.92 -13.16 -13.59
C ASP A 10 6.41 -13.23 -15.05
N ASP A 11 5.78 -14.07 -15.86
CA ASP A 11 6.14 -14.29 -17.26
C ASP A 11 5.81 -13.11 -18.21
N ALA A 12 5.13 -12.07 -17.71
CA ALA A 12 4.81 -10.89 -18.51
C ALA A 12 6.04 -10.03 -18.82
N ALA A 13 7.12 -10.15 -18.04
CA ALA A 13 8.40 -9.46 -18.27
C ALA A 13 9.01 -9.79 -19.64
N ASP A 14 8.77 -11.02 -20.12
CA ASP A 14 9.39 -11.57 -21.32
C ASP A 14 8.51 -11.42 -22.58
N VAL A 15 7.32 -10.82 -22.44
CA VAL A 15 6.31 -10.76 -23.52
C VAL A 15 6.15 -9.33 -24.05
N GLU A 16 5.97 -9.20 -25.36
CA GLU A 16 5.69 -7.92 -26.00
C GLU A 16 4.27 -7.40 -25.69
N PRO A 17 4.07 -6.07 -25.56
CA PRO A 17 5.04 -5.00 -25.78
C PRO A 17 5.88 -4.64 -24.54
N TYR A 18 5.77 -5.39 -23.44
CA TYR A 18 6.37 -5.00 -22.16
C TYR A 18 7.89 -5.21 -22.15
N ALA A 19 8.39 -6.30 -22.74
CA ALA A 19 9.82 -6.54 -22.93
C ALA A 19 10.52 -5.38 -23.66
N SER A 20 9.98 -4.93 -24.81
CA SER A 20 10.52 -3.76 -25.52
C SER A 20 10.40 -2.46 -24.72
N THR A 21 9.35 -2.31 -23.90
CA THR A 21 9.18 -1.11 -23.04
C THR A 21 10.26 -1.06 -21.95
N LEU A 22 10.56 -2.18 -21.30
CA LEU A 22 11.63 -2.27 -20.31
C LEU A 22 13.01 -2.01 -20.90
N ALA A 23 13.27 -2.54 -22.10
CA ALA A 23 14.53 -2.32 -22.80
C ALA A 23 14.74 -0.85 -23.20
N ALA A 24 13.67 -0.18 -23.64
CA ALA A 24 13.72 1.22 -24.05
C ALA A 24 13.75 2.20 -22.86
N ASP A 25 13.04 1.89 -21.77
CA ASP A 25 12.98 2.71 -20.57
C ASP A 25 12.94 1.86 -19.28
N PRO A 26 14.11 1.64 -18.66
CA PRO A 26 14.23 0.81 -17.44
C PRO A 26 13.41 1.31 -16.25
N ARG A 27 12.93 2.57 -16.25
CA ARG A 27 12.10 3.11 -15.17
C ARG A 27 10.77 2.36 -15.02
N PHE A 28 10.28 1.74 -16.10
CA PHE A 28 9.10 0.88 -16.05
C PHE A 28 9.31 -0.42 -15.24
N GLY A 29 10.56 -0.82 -14.99
CA GLY A 29 10.89 -1.99 -14.17
C GLY A 29 11.03 -1.72 -12.67
N VAL A 30 11.13 -0.45 -12.25
CA VAL A 30 11.46 -0.10 -10.85
C VAL A 30 10.41 -0.62 -9.85
N ALA A 31 9.12 -0.42 -10.16
CA ALA A 31 8.05 -0.87 -9.27
C ALA A 31 7.95 -2.41 -9.18
N LEU A 32 8.23 -3.12 -10.28
CA LEU A 32 8.29 -4.58 -10.28
C LEU A 32 9.45 -5.09 -9.42
N ALA A 33 10.65 -4.52 -9.60
CA ALA A 33 11.81 -4.86 -8.78
C ALA A 33 11.59 -4.57 -7.28
N GLN A 34 10.88 -3.49 -6.94
CA GLN A 34 10.49 -3.20 -5.55
C GLN A 34 9.51 -4.23 -4.99
N LEU A 35 8.54 -4.68 -5.79
CA LEU A 35 7.62 -5.73 -5.39
C LEU A 35 8.36 -7.05 -5.13
N GLU A 36 9.25 -7.46 -6.05
CA GLU A 36 10.06 -8.68 -5.92
C GLU A 36 11.03 -8.64 -4.74
N ALA A 37 11.54 -7.45 -4.38
CA ALA A 37 12.41 -7.25 -3.24
C ALA A 37 11.67 -7.13 -1.89
N SER A 38 10.33 -7.26 -1.88
CA SER A 38 9.55 -7.17 -0.64
C SER A 38 9.93 -8.29 0.33
N PRO A 39 10.13 -8.01 1.64
CA PRO A 39 10.50 -9.02 2.61
C PRO A 39 9.46 -10.14 2.70
N GLU A 40 9.90 -11.39 2.87
CA GLU A 40 8.95 -12.48 3.15
C GLU A 40 8.24 -12.27 4.49
N GLY A 41 6.92 -12.51 4.52
CA GLY A 41 6.12 -12.44 5.73
C GLY A 41 4.65 -12.14 5.48
N LEU A 42 3.77 -12.59 6.38
CA LEU A 42 2.32 -12.36 6.28
C LEU A 42 1.98 -10.87 6.25
N THR A 43 2.77 -10.03 6.92
CA THR A 43 2.58 -8.58 6.94
C THR A 43 3.01 -7.88 5.64
N SER A 44 3.80 -8.55 4.79
CA SER A 44 4.28 -7.99 3.52
C SER A 44 3.31 -8.17 2.36
N ALA A 45 2.31 -9.06 2.49
CA ALA A 45 1.28 -9.30 1.47
C ALA A 45 0.23 -8.17 1.38
N GLY A 46 0.28 -7.21 2.30
CA GLY A 46 -0.67 -6.10 2.41
C GLY A 46 -1.72 -6.30 3.51
N PRO A 47 -2.44 -5.23 3.88
CA PRO A 47 -3.37 -5.25 5.01
C PRO A 47 -4.68 -5.98 4.66
N VAL A 48 -5.10 -6.89 5.53
CA VAL A 48 -6.41 -7.56 5.44
C VAL A 48 -7.28 -7.08 6.60
N VAL A 49 -8.02 -6.00 6.37
CA VAL A 49 -8.95 -5.39 7.35
C VAL A 49 -10.21 -4.89 6.67
N GLY A 50 -11.37 -5.13 7.27
CA GLY A 50 -12.68 -4.77 6.71
C GLY A 50 -12.82 -3.27 6.37
N PRO A 51 -12.61 -2.35 7.32
CA PRO A 51 -12.80 -0.92 7.09
C PRO A 51 -11.54 -0.23 6.52
N LEU A 52 -10.79 -0.89 5.63
CA LEU A 52 -9.50 -0.38 5.13
C LEU A 52 -9.57 1.04 4.53
N ARG A 53 -10.65 1.36 3.81
CA ARG A 53 -10.80 2.70 3.20
C ARG A 53 -10.89 3.79 4.27
N GLU A 54 -11.63 3.54 5.34
CA GLU A 54 -11.82 4.51 6.42
C GLU A 54 -10.56 4.65 7.27
N ILE A 55 -9.89 3.53 7.56
CA ILE A 55 -8.58 3.53 8.22
C ILE A 55 -7.55 4.35 7.42
N ARG A 56 -7.55 4.24 6.08
CA ARG A 56 -6.67 5.05 5.22
C ARG A 56 -6.95 6.55 5.34
N SER A 57 -8.22 6.95 5.47
CA SER A 57 -8.58 8.36 5.71
C SER A 57 -8.08 8.86 7.06
N VAL A 58 -8.23 8.05 8.13
CA VAL A 58 -7.70 8.38 9.47
C VAL A 58 -6.19 8.60 9.41
N LEU A 59 -5.45 7.67 8.79
CA LEU A 59 -4.00 7.79 8.67
C LEU A 59 -3.58 8.99 7.82
N ALA A 60 -4.29 9.29 6.72
CA ALA A 60 -4.00 10.45 5.88
C ALA A 60 -4.14 11.77 6.66
N VAL A 61 -5.16 11.89 7.51
CA VAL A 61 -5.35 13.07 8.38
C VAL A 61 -4.22 13.18 9.40
N ALA A 62 -3.83 12.07 10.05
CA ALA A 62 -2.74 12.07 11.02
C ALA A 62 -1.39 12.45 10.37
N VAL A 63 -1.10 11.91 9.20
CA VAL A 63 0.12 12.27 8.44
C VAL A 63 0.09 13.75 8.03
N ALA A 64 -1.06 14.28 7.60
CA ALA A 64 -1.18 15.69 7.29
C ALA A 64 -0.90 16.58 8.51
N ALA A 65 -1.42 16.23 9.69
CA ALA A 65 -1.14 16.95 10.93
C ALA A 65 0.34 16.90 11.33
N ILE A 66 1.00 15.74 11.16
CA ILE A 66 2.44 15.58 11.38
C ILE A 66 3.24 16.51 10.46
N LEU A 67 2.87 16.57 9.17
CA LEU A 67 3.53 17.46 8.21
C LEU A 67 3.30 18.95 8.53
N ASP A 68 2.26 19.28 9.29
CA ASP A 68 1.97 20.62 9.81
C ASP A 68 2.60 20.90 11.20
N GLY A 69 3.39 19.94 11.72
CA GLY A 69 4.17 20.12 12.96
C GLY A 69 3.54 19.55 14.22
N ALA A 70 2.49 18.73 14.12
CA ALA A 70 1.98 17.97 15.27
C ALA A 70 3.01 16.95 15.78
N ASP A 71 2.88 16.56 17.06
CA ASP A 71 3.72 15.51 17.64
C ASP A 71 3.49 14.18 16.92
N VAL A 72 4.58 13.56 16.45
CA VAL A 72 4.53 12.34 15.64
C VAL A 72 3.93 11.18 16.42
N LYS A 73 4.37 10.99 17.68
CA LYS A 73 3.97 9.83 18.46
C LYS A 73 2.49 9.92 18.82
N ALA A 74 2.06 11.06 19.37
CA ALA A 74 0.68 11.30 19.75
C ALA A 74 -0.26 11.17 18.53
N SER A 75 0.12 11.75 17.38
CA SER A 75 -0.70 11.65 16.16
C SER A 75 -0.88 10.22 15.68
N LEU A 76 0.18 9.40 15.74
CA LEU A 76 0.12 7.98 15.35
C LEU A 76 -0.61 7.12 16.39
N ASP A 77 -0.45 7.40 17.69
CA ASP A 77 -1.18 6.70 18.77
C ASP A 77 -2.69 6.94 18.63
N ASP A 78 -3.11 8.19 18.42
CA ASP A 78 -4.51 8.56 18.25
C ASP A 78 -5.10 7.94 16.98
N ALA A 79 -4.35 7.94 15.87
CA ALA A 79 -4.76 7.29 14.63
C ALA A 79 -4.92 5.77 14.80
N ALA A 80 -4.00 5.13 15.52
CA ALA A 80 -4.08 3.70 15.82
C ALA A 80 -5.29 3.38 16.70
N GLN A 81 -5.59 4.20 17.72
CA GLN A 81 -6.78 4.02 18.54
C GLN A 81 -8.07 4.13 17.72
N GLN A 82 -8.18 5.13 16.86
CA GLN A 82 -9.33 5.29 15.97
C GLN A 82 -9.47 4.10 15.00
N ALA A 83 -8.38 3.67 14.36
CA ALA A 83 -8.39 2.51 13.47
C ALA A 83 -8.82 1.23 14.19
N ASN A 84 -8.35 1.00 15.43
CA ASN A 84 -8.75 -0.15 16.23
C ASN A 84 -10.25 -0.13 16.56
N ASN A 85 -10.81 1.04 16.88
CA ASN A 85 -12.25 1.18 17.11
C ASN A 85 -13.06 0.85 15.85
N LEU A 86 -12.62 1.28 14.68
CA LEU A 86 -13.26 0.94 13.39
C LEU A 86 -13.21 -0.56 13.12
N ILE A 87 -12.07 -1.21 13.35
CA ILE A 87 -11.93 -2.66 13.19
C ILE A 87 -12.88 -3.39 14.15
N ALA A 88 -12.96 -2.95 15.41
CA ALA A 88 -13.84 -3.55 16.40
C ALA A 88 -15.32 -3.42 16.01
N ASP A 89 -15.77 -2.25 15.56
CA ASP A 89 -17.14 -2.03 15.09
C ASP A 89 -17.45 -2.88 13.85
N TYR A 90 -16.55 -2.92 12.87
CA TYR A 90 -16.70 -3.79 11.70
C TYR A 90 -16.86 -5.25 12.09
N ASN A 91 -16.00 -5.75 12.99
CA ASN A 91 -16.06 -7.14 13.44
C ASN A 91 -17.36 -7.43 14.17
N ALA A 92 -17.81 -6.55 15.07
CA ALA A 92 -19.07 -6.72 15.80
C ALA A 92 -20.32 -6.77 14.91
N ARG A 93 -20.26 -6.17 13.72
CA ARG A 93 -21.37 -6.15 12.74
C ARG A 93 -21.35 -7.30 11.74
N ASN A 94 -20.23 -8.02 11.65
CA ASN A 94 -20.01 -9.08 10.65
C ASN A 94 -19.62 -10.42 11.29
N SER A 95 -19.78 -10.56 12.62
CA SER A 95 -19.57 -11.79 13.40
C SER A 95 -20.82 -12.64 13.53
#